data_AF-A0A8H7SKQ6-F1
#
_entry.id   AF-A0A8H7SKQ6-F1
#
_cell.length_a   1.000
_cell.length_b   1.000
_cell.length_c   1.000
_cell.angle_alpha   90.00
_cell.angle_beta   90.00
_cell.angle_gamma   90.00
#
_symmetry.space_group_name_H-M   'P 1'
#
loop_
_entity.id
_entity.type
_entity.pdbx_description
1 polymer ?
#
loop_
_entity_poly.entity_id
_entity_poly.type
_entity_poly.pdbx_seq_one_letter_code
_entity_poly.pdbx_strand_id
1 'polypeptide(L)'
;MVANSVYIYRHVQTKQILVSLRQNMKNKVLNQLGTKNAPVRLRKDLWRPLVALTGFETPQSAQAVTDALLQRSKARQIDLQTSESHLARPKRLRVVDELNLVETSIVSLREALETVGSKEKLLALWEQPHFMELKGEKEWPSFLEHGQLELKNNRFVNETTN
;
A
#
# COMPACT_ATOMS: atom_id res chain seq x y z
N MET A 1 -17.06 -5.31 -17.31
CA MET A 1 -16.62 -6.03 -16.09
C MET A 1 -16.04 -5.01 -15.12
N VAL A 2 -16.46 -5.00 -13.85
CA VAL A 2 -15.82 -4.13 -12.86
C VAL A 2 -14.47 -4.75 -12.54
N ALA A 3 -13.38 -4.13 -12.98
CA ALA A 3 -12.05 -4.56 -12.61
C ALA A 3 -11.92 -4.39 -11.09
N ASN A 4 -11.85 -5.51 -10.37
CA ASN A 4 -11.55 -5.50 -8.94
C ASN A 4 -10.06 -5.22 -8.81
N SER A 5 -9.71 -4.17 -8.09
CA SER A 5 -8.33 -3.71 -8.01
C SER A 5 -8.06 -3.09 -6.65
N VAL A 6 -6.83 -3.25 -6.19
CA VAL A 6 -6.36 -2.65 -4.94
C VAL A 6 -5.33 -1.59 -5.29
N TYR A 7 -5.57 -0.37 -4.84
CA TYR A 7 -4.73 0.78 -5.09
C TYR A 7 -4.05 1.20 -3.81
N ILE A 8 -2.73 1.34 -3.86
CA ILE A 8 -1.91 1.78 -2.74
C ILE A 8 -1.36 3.16 -3.07
N TYR A 9 -1.48 4.09 -2.13
CA TYR A 9 -1.03 5.46 -2.27
C TYR A 9 -0.01 5.78 -1.21
N ARG A 10 1.03 6.53 -1.60
CA ARG A 10 2.04 7.08 -0.72
C ARG A 10 1.85 8.58 -0.53
N HIS A 11 2.04 9.05 0.69
CA HIS A 11 2.16 10.47 0.95
C HIS A 11 3.55 10.96 0.53
N VAL A 12 3.62 12.01 -0.28
CA VAL A 12 4.88 12.47 -0.90
C VAL A 12 5.92 12.92 0.14
N GLN A 13 5.47 13.51 1.26
CA GLN A 13 6.38 14.06 2.28
C GLN A 13 6.63 13.12 3.44
N THR A 14 5.57 12.51 3.97
CA THR A 14 5.62 11.72 5.21
C THR A 14 5.84 10.23 4.94
N LYS A 15 5.77 9.79 3.67
CA LYS A 15 5.91 8.37 3.27
C LYS A 15 4.88 7.44 3.95
N GLN A 16 3.78 7.99 4.43
CA GLN A 16 2.63 7.21 4.88
C GLN A 16 1.96 6.49 3.73
N ILE A 17 1.33 5.36 4.01
CA ILE A 17 0.64 4.54 3.02
C ILE A 17 -0.87 4.51 3.30
N LEU A 18 -1.66 4.58 2.24
CA LEU A 18 -3.10 4.37 2.24
C LEU A 18 -3.48 3.31 1.23
N VAL A 19 -4.46 2.48 1.57
CA VAL A 19 -4.98 1.44 0.69
C VAL A 19 -6.44 1.70 0.35
N SER A 20 -6.79 1.57 -0.92
CA SER A 20 -8.15 1.76 -1.40
C SER A 20 -8.51 0.76 -2.48
N LEU A 21 -9.75 0.28 -2.47
CA LEU A 21 -10.30 -0.55 -3.55
C LEU A 21 -10.74 0.24 -4.79
N ARG A 22 -10.60 1.57 -4.76
CA ARG A 22 -11.00 2.45 -5.88
C ARG A 22 -9.89 3.44 -6.18
N GLN A 23 -9.77 3.82 -7.45
CA GLN A 23 -8.83 4.85 -7.90
C GLN A 23 -9.12 6.24 -7.29
N ASN A 24 -10.39 6.52 -6.96
CA ASN A 24 -10.76 7.79 -6.33
C ASN A 24 -10.91 7.59 -4.83
N MET A 25 -9.84 7.89 -4.08
CA MET A 25 -9.84 7.85 -2.64
C MET A 25 -10.89 8.80 -2.05
N LYS A 26 -11.65 8.29 -1.07
CA LYS A 26 -12.58 9.08 -0.25
C LYS A 26 -11.94 9.37 1.11
N ASN A 27 -12.41 10.42 1.79
CA ASN A 27 -11.91 10.80 3.12
C ASN A 27 -11.94 9.65 4.15
N LYS A 28 -12.86 8.67 4.00
CA LYS A 28 -12.93 7.49 4.89
C LYS A 28 -11.62 6.68 4.95
N VAL A 29 -10.80 6.72 3.90
CA VAL A 29 -9.52 6.01 3.84
C VAL A 29 -8.52 6.57 4.88
N LEU A 30 -8.68 7.83 5.29
CA LEU A 30 -7.83 8.45 6.33
C LEU A 30 -7.95 7.77 7.70
N ASN A 31 -9.05 7.04 7.96
CA ASN A 31 -9.22 6.28 9.20
C ASN A 31 -8.12 5.21 9.38
N GLN A 32 -7.41 4.82 8.31
CA GLN A 32 -6.29 3.88 8.36
C GLN A 32 -5.04 4.47 9.04
N LEU A 33 -4.85 5.80 9.01
CA LEU A 33 -3.63 6.45 9.52
C LEU A 33 -3.62 6.65 11.04
N GLY A 34 -4.70 6.29 11.73
CA GLY A 34 -4.87 6.51 13.15
C GLY A 34 -5.02 7.99 13.53
N THR A 35 -5.55 8.26 14.72
CA THR A 35 -6.02 9.59 15.12
C THR A 35 -4.91 10.61 15.39
N LYS A 36 -3.67 10.17 15.66
CA LYS A 36 -2.62 11.07 16.16
C LYS A 36 -1.96 11.91 15.06
N ASN A 37 -1.84 11.39 13.84
CA ASN A 37 -1.13 12.05 12.73
C ASN A 37 -1.92 12.06 11.42
N ALA A 38 -3.22 11.74 11.44
CA ALA A 38 -4.06 11.80 10.25
C ALA A 38 -4.41 13.26 9.90
N PRO A 39 -4.29 13.67 8.63
CA PRO A 39 -4.77 14.98 8.21
C PRO A 39 -6.31 15.06 8.33
N VAL A 40 -6.83 16.23 8.71
CA VAL A 40 -8.28 16.47 8.86
C VAL A 40 -9.06 16.27 7.55
N ARG A 41 -8.40 16.48 6.41
CA ARG A 41 -8.99 16.33 5.08
C ARG A 41 -7.99 15.71 4.11
N LEU A 42 -8.50 14.89 3.19
CA LEU A 42 -7.69 14.28 2.14
C LEU A 42 -7.28 15.34 1.11
N ARG A 43 -6.00 15.70 1.13
CA ARG A 43 -5.36 16.57 0.14
C ARG A 43 -4.80 15.75 -1.01
N LYS A 44 -5.59 15.57 -2.07
CA LYS A 44 -5.27 14.65 -3.19
C LYS A 44 -3.93 14.96 -3.89
N ASP A 45 -3.45 16.19 -3.80
CA ASP A 45 -2.17 16.67 -4.31
C ASP A 45 -0.96 16.03 -3.61
N LEU A 46 -1.11 15.65 -2.34
CA LEU A 46 -0.02 15.10 -1.52
C LEU A 46 0.05 13.57 -1.56
N TRP A 47 -0.91 12.92 -2.21
CA TRP A 47 -0.97 11.47 -2.33
C TRP A 47 -0.67 11.04 -3.75
N ARG A 48 0.35 10.21 -3.91
CA ARG A 48 0.72 9.62 -5.18
C ARG A 48 0.43 8.12 -5.19
N PRO A 49 -0.04 7.57 -6.29
CA PRO A 49 -0.16 6.13 -6.44
C PRO A 49 1.24 5.48 -6.38
N LEU A 50 1.37 4.42 -5.58
CA LEU A 50 2.60 3.65 -5.43
C LEU A 50 2.50 2.33 -6.22
N VAL A 51 1.41 1.59 -6.01
CA VAL A 51 1.12 0.36 -6.76
C VAL A 51 -0.38 0.20 -7.00
N ALA A 52 -0.74 -0.31 -8.17
CA ALA A 52 -2.06 -0.86 -8.45
C ALA A 52 -1.96 -2.37 -8.64
N LEU A 53 -2.75 -3.11 -7.88
CA LEU A 53 -2.94 -4.54 -8.06
C LEU A 53 -4.23 -4.74 -8.84
N THR A 54 -4.11 -5.39 -9.99
CA THR A 54 -5.20 -5.68 -10.91
C THR A 54 -5.24 -7.18 -11.21
N GLY A 55 -6.34 -7.64 -11.80
CA GLY A 55 -6.52 -9.07 -12.14
C GLY A 55 -7.26 -9.90 -11.08
N PHE A 56 -7.95 -9.27 -10.12
CA PHE A 56 -8.81 -9.99 -9.19
C PHE A 56 -10.15 -10.35 -9.85
N GLU A 57 -10.51 -11.63 -9.91
CA GLU A 57 -11.84 -12.04 -10.41
C GLU A 57 -12.96 -11.59 -9.48
N THR A 58 -12.75 -11.70 -8.16
CA THR A 58 -13.79 -11.45 -7.15
C THR A 58 -13.49 -10.22 -6.30
N PRO A 59 -14.50 -9.38 -5.96
CA PRO A 59 -14.29 -8.26 -5.06
C PRO A 59 -13.89 -8.71 -3.64
N GLN A 60 -14.29 -9.92 -3.24
CA GLN A 60 -13.94 -10.51 -1.95
C GLN A 60 -12.44 -10.79 -1.83
N SER A 61 -11.80 -11.28 -2.89
CA SER A 61 -10.34 -11.51 -2.88
C SER A 61 -9.55 -10.21 -2.71
N ALA A 62 -9.94 -9.16 -3.45
CA ALA A 62 -9.33 -7.84 -3.32
C ALA A 62 -9.52 -7.23 -1.91
N GLN A 63 -10.71 -7.43 -1.32
CA GLN A 63 -11.00 -7.02 0.06
C GLN A 63 -10.17 -7.83 1.06
N ALA A 64 -10.05 -9.15 0.89
CA ALA A 64 -9.26 -10.01 1.77
C ALA A 64 -7.77 -9.62 1.76
N VAL A 65 -7.20 -9.31 0.60
CA VAL A 65 -5.81 -8.79 0.50
C VAL A 65 -5.68 -7.45 1.20
N THR A 66 -6.67 -6.56 1.03
CA THR A 66 -6.68 -5.26 1.70
C THR A 66 -6.73 -5.40 3.22
N ASP A 67 -7.61 -6.27 3.73
CA ASP A 67 -7.76 -6.49 5.16
C ASP A 67 -6.51 -7.15 5.77
N ALA A 68 -5.94 -8.16 5.10
CA ALA A 68 -4.69 -8.79 5.52
C ALA A 68 -3.53 -7.78 5.56
N LEU A 69 -3.43 -6.90 4.56
CA LEU A 69 -2.42 -5.84 4.52
C LEU A 69 -2.60 -4.86 5.68
N LEU A 70 -3.82 -4.37 5.91
CA LEU A 70 -4.10 -3.41 6.98
C LEU A 70 -3.86 -3.99 8.37
N GLN A 71 -4.27 -5.25 8.61
CA GLN A 71 -4.00 -5.94 9.87
C GLN A 71 -2.50 -6.06 10.14
N ARG A 72 -1.71 -6.44 9.13
CA ARG A 72 -0.25 -6.56 9.24
C ARG A 72 0.44 -5.24 9.45
N SER A 73 0.03 -4.21 8.70
CA SER A 73 0.56 -2.86 8.88
C SER A 73 0.34 -2.37 10.31
N LYS A 74 -0.85 -2.64 10.88
CA LYS A 74 -1.16 -2.25 12.26
C LYS A 74 -0.32 -3.03 13.27
N ALA A 75 -0.16 -4.34 13.11
CA ALA A 75 0.68 -5.16 13.97
C ALA A 75 2.13 -4.65 13.99
N ARG A 76 2.73 -4.42 12.81
CA ARG A 76 4.10 -3.90 12.70
C ARG A 76 4.28 -2.51 13.29
N GLN A 77 3.28 -1.63 13.17
CA GLN A 77 3.31 -0.32 13.81
C GLN A 77 3.32 -0.44 15.34
N ILE A 78 2.53 -1.36 15.90
CA ILE A 78 2.51 -1.63 17.34
C ILE A 78 3.87 -2.20 17.78
N ASP A 79 4.44 -3.13 17.01
CA ASP A 79 5.75 -3.72 17.31
C ASP A 79 6.85 -2.65 17.28
N LEU A 80 6.84 -1.77 16.28
CA LEU A 80 7.77 -0.64 16.18
C LEU A 80 7.63 0.30 17.38
N GLN A 81 6.40 0.66 17.76
CA GLN A 81 6.13 1.55 18.89
C GLN A 81 6.55 0.93 20.23
N THR A 82 6.47 -0.39 20.36
CA THR A 82 6.86 -1.14 21.56
C THR A 82 8.37 -1.42 21.63
N SER A 83 9.08 -1.38 20.51
CA SER A 83 10.50 -1.72 20.45
C SER A 83 11.38 -0.78 21.30
N GLU A 84 12.29 -1.38 22.08
CA GLU A 84 13.17 -0.63 23.00
C GLU A 84 14.10 0.34 22.26
N SER A 85 14.60 -0.07 21.09
CA SER A 85 15.44 0.77 20.22
C SER A 85 14.71 2.02 19.73
N HIS A 86 13.40 1.92 19.49
CA HIS A 86 12.56 3.05 19.12
C HIS A 86 12.27 3.94 20.33
N LEU A 87 11.96 3.37 21.49
CA LEU A 87 11.70 4.13 22.72
C LEU A 87 12.92 4.94 23.20
N ALA A 88 14.14 4.43 22.97
CA ALA A 88 15.39 5.12 23.26
C ALA A 88 15.61 6.39 22.42
N ARG A 89 14.96 6.51 21.26
CA ARG A 89 15.12 7.67 20.36
C ARG A 89 14.33 8.89 20.84
N PRO A 90 14.81 10.12 20.56
CA PRO A 90 14.07 11.33 20.85
C PRO A 90 12.75 11.37 20.08
N LYS A 91 11.69 11.86 20.73
CA LYS A 91 10.31 11.86 20.20
C LYS A 91 10.19 12.45 18.78
N ARG A 92 11.00 13.46 18.45
CA ARG A 92 10.98 14.10 17.12
C ARG A 92 11.38 13.14 16.00
N LEU A 93 12.37 12.28 16.24
CA LEU A 93 12.84 11.30 15.25
C LEU A 93 11.91 10.10 15.17
N ARG A 94 11.39 9.64 16.32
CA ARG A 94 10.39 8.55 16.37
C ARG A 94 9.21 8.80 15.45
N VAL A 95 8.65 10.01 15.48
CA VAL A 95 7.50 10.35 14.64
C VAL A 95 7.84 10.21 13.15
N VAL A 96 9.05 10.55 12.71
CA VAL A 96 9.45 10.40 11.30
C VAL A 96 9.56 8.92 10.91
N ASP A 97 10.13 8.11 11.80
CA ASP A 97 10.28 6.66 11.60
C ASP A 97 8.90 5.96 11.57
N GLU A 98 7.99 6.32 12.48
CA GLU A 98 6.62 5.80 12.52
C GLU A 98 5.80 6.16 11.26
N LEU A 99 6.08 7.31 10.65
CA LEU A 99 5.37 7.75 9.44
C LEU A 99 5.89 7.08 8.17
N ASN A 100 7.15 6.67 8.14
CA ASN A 100 7.76 6.04 6.98
C ASN A 100 7.35 4.56 6.87
N LEU A 101 6.28 4.31 6.13
CA LEU A 101 5.65 2.99 6.04
C LEU A 101 5.83 2.32 4.68
N VAL A 102 6.64 2.88 3.78
CA VAL A 102 6.75 2.40 2.39
C VAL A 102 7.26 0.96 2.35
N GLU A 103 8.45 0.72 2.89
CA GLU A 103 9.10 -0.60 2.90
C GLU A 103 8.25 -1.62 3.65
N THR A 104 7.77 -1.25 4.85
CA THR A 104 6.97 -2.14 5.68
C THR A 104 5.65 -2.52 5.01
N SER A 105 5.04 -1.60 4.26
CA SER A 105 3.80 -1.89 3.51
C SER A 105 4.05 -2.77 2.29
N ILE A 106 5.17 -2.62 1.58
CA ILE A 106 5.51 -3.48 0.44
C ILE A 106 5.77 -4.92 0.90
N VAL A 107 6.50 -5.11 1.99
CA VAL A 107 6.71 -6.43 2.58
C VAL A 107 5.39 -7.01 3.13
N SER A 108 4.56 -6.19 3.78
CA SER A 108 3.23 -6.61 4.25
C SER A 108 2.31 -7.00 3.11
N LEU A 109 2.40 -6.32 1.98
CA LEU A 109 1.65 -6.65 0.77
C LEU A 109 2.09 -8.00 0.21
N ARG A 110 3.40 -8.23 0.09
CA ARG A 110 3.95 -9.52 -0.38
C ARG A 110 3.42 -10.67 0.48
N GLU A 111 3.49 -10.54 1.80
CA GLU A 111 2.94 -11.52 2.72
C GLU A 111 1.41 -11.66 2.58
N ALA A 112 0.69 -10.55 2.35
CA ALA A 112 -0.78 -10.57 2.18
C ALA A 112 -1.17 -11.40 0.97
N LEU A 113 -0.46 -11.22 -0.14
CA LEU A 113 -0.64 -12.01 -1.35
C LEU A 113 -0.32 -13.49 -1.12
N GLU A 114 0.77 -13.82 -0.41
CA GLU A 114 1.10 -15.20 -0.06
C GLU A 114 0.03 -15.87 0.81
N THR A 115 -0.58 -15.13 1.74
CA THR A 115 -1.56 -15.68 2.69
C THR A 115 -2.93 -15.86 2.08
N VAL A 116 -3.38 -14.88 1.28
CA VAL A 116 -4.65 -15.00 0.57
C VAL A 116 -4.53 -16.10 -0.49
N GLY A 117 -3.34 -16.29 -1.06
CA GLY A 117 -3.04 -17.39 -1.97
C GLY A 117 -3.94 -17.33 -3.20
N SER A 118 -3.54 -16.56 -4.21
CA SER A 118 -4.30 -16.51 -5.45
C SER A 118 -3.94 -17.68 -6.36
N LYS A 119 -4.95 -18.36 -6.91
CA LYS A 119 -4.76 -19.26 -8.05
C LYS A 119 -4.62 -18.48 -9.37
N GLU A 120 -4.93 -17.19 -9.33
CA GLU A 120 -5.01 -16.31 -10.50
C GLU A 120 -3.71 -15.51 -10.67
N LYS A 121 -3.42 -15.18 -11.93
CA LYS A 121 -2.34 -14.26 -12.28
C LYS A 121 -2.74 -12.84 -11.91
N LEU A 122 -2.05 -12.26 -10.94
CA LEU A 122 -2.24 -10.88 -10.51
C LEU A 122 -1.20 -9.98 -11.16
N LEU A 123 -1.59 -8.77 -11.56
CA LEU A 123 -0.68 -7.80 -12.14
C LEU A 123 -0.47 -6.63 -11.16
N ALA A 124 0.78 -6.46 -10.70
CA ALA A 124 1.23 -5.35 -9.88
C ALA A 124 1.88 -4.27 -10.75
N LEU A 125 1.18 -3.15 -10.91
CA LEU A 125 1.65 -1.97 -11.64
C LEU A 125 2.32 -0.99 -10.69
N TRP A 126 3.64 -0.83 -10.79
CA TRP A 126 4.45 0.01 -9.90
C TRP A 126 4.74 1.40 -10.47
N GLU A 127 4.68 2.46 -9.65
CA GLU A 127 5.12 3.81 -10.05
C GLU A 127 6.60 3.83 -10.49
N GLN A 128 7.45 3.18 -9.71
CA GLN A 128 8.89 3.11 -9.94
C GLN A 128 9.38 1.67 -9.75
N PRO A 129 10.28 1.16 -10.62
CA PRO A 129 10.82 -0.19 -10.50
C PRO A 129 11.52 -0.46 -9.17
N HIS A 130 12.15 0.56 -8.56
CA HIS A 130 12.84 0.40 -7.28
C HIS A 130 11.92 -0.07 -6.13
N PHE A 131 10.63 0.28 -6.15
CA PHE A 131 9.70 -0.20 -5.12
C PHE A 131 9.47 -1.72 -5.19
N MET A 132 9.62 -2.33 -6.37
CA MET A 132 9.54 -3.78 -6.54
C MET A 132 10.72 -4.50 -5.86
N GLU A 133 11.88 -3.84 -5.78
CA GLU A 133 13.10 -4.40 -5.17
C GLU A 133 13.01 -4.45 -3.63
N LEU A 134 12.11 -3.68 -3.04
CA LEU A 134 11.86 -3.63 -1.57
C LEU A 134 11.07 -4.84 -1.06
N LYS A 135 11.20 -6.00 -1.72
CA LYS A 135 10.52 -7.27 -1.37
C LYS A 135 10.96 -7.86 -0.03
N GLY A 136 12.09 -7.38 0.51
CA GLY A 136 12.73 -7.91 1.70
C GLY A 136 13.55 -9.16 1.38
N GLU A 137 13.58 -10.12 2.32
CA GLU A 137 14.42 -11.32 2.22
C GLU A 137 13.85 -12.41 1.29
N LYS A 138 12.55 -12.36 0.99
CA LYS A 138 11.85 -13.39 0.23
C LYS A 138 11.42 -12.89 -1.14
N GLU A 139 11.22 -13.82 -2.07
CA GLU A 139 10.81 -13.50 -3.43
C GLU A 139 9.31 -13.17 -3.52
N TRP A 140 8.91 -12.57 -4.65
CA TRP A 140 7.51 -12.37 -4.99
C TRP A 140 6.88 -13.72 -5.36
N PRO A 141 5.58 -13.92 -5.09
CA PRO A 141 4.91 -15.16 -5.45
C PRO A 141 4.83 -15.32 -6.97
N SER A 142 4.92 -16.55 -7.47
CA SER A 142 5.02 -16.87 -8.92
C SER A 142 3.79 -16.47 -9.74
N PHE A 143 2.64 -16.27 -9.10
CA PHE A 143 1.42 -15.80 -9.75
C PHE A 143 1.37 -14.27 -9.91
N LEU A 144 2.34 -13.53 -9.39
CA LEU A 144 2.39 -12.08 -9.47
C LEU A 144 3.26 -11.64 -10.65
N GLU A 145 2.64 -11.02 -11.63
CA GLU A 145 3.30 -10.34 -12.73
C GLU A 145 3.53 -8.88 -12.35
N HIS A 146 4.66 -8.31 -12.77
CA HIS A 146 5.01 -6.93 -12.48
C HIS A 146 5.00 -6.10 -13.75
N GLY A 147 4.35 -4.94 -13.69
CA GLY A 147 4.33 -3.97 -14.76
C GLY A 147 4.71 -2.59 -14.27
N GLN A 148 5.01 -1.70 -15.21
CA GLN A 148 5.20 -0.29 -14.93
C GLN A 148 3.85 0.42 -14.97
N LEU A 149 3.61 1.28 -13.98
CA LEU A 149 2.40 2.06 -13.91
C LEU A 149 2.55 3.35 -14.73
N GLU A 150 1.73 3.48 -15.77
CA GLU A 150 1.61 4.74 -16.49
C GLU A 150 0.72 5.72 -15.72
N LEU A 151 1.29 6.88 -15.40
CA LEU A 151 0.60 7.94 -14.68
C LEU A 151 0.42 9.16 -15.58
N LYS A 152 -0.82 9.63 -15.69
CA LYS A 152 -1.13 10.91 -16.35
C LYS A 152 -1.56 11.90 -15.27
N ASN A 153 -0.77 12.95 -15.08
CA ASN A 153 -0.98 13.97 -14.04
C ASN A 153 -1.07 13.39 -12.61
N ASN A 154 -0.17 12.47 -12.23
CA ASN A 154 -0.15 11.77 -10.93
C ASN A 154 -1.44 10.99 -10.62
N ARG A 155 -2.19 10.58 -11.64
CA ARG A 155 -3.37 9.72 -11.53
C ARG A 155 -3.18 8.47 -12.37
N PHE A 156 -3.78 7.37 -11.92
CA PHE A 156 -3.87 6.13 -12.69
C PHE A 156 -4.42 6.44 -14.09
N VAL A 157 -3.68 6.04 -15.12
CA VAL A 157 -4.23 5.98 -16.47
C VAL A 157 -5.09 4.74 -16.52
N ASN A 158 -6.38 4.90 -16.81
CA ASN A 158 -7.17 3.76 -17.24
C ASN A 158 -6.60 3.34 -18.59
N GLU A 159 -6.07 2.13 -18.70
CA GLU A 159 -6.06 1.45 -19.99
C GLU A 159 -7.52 1.30 -20.40
N THR A 160 -8.04 2.29 -21.11
CA THR A 160 -9.16 2.10 -22.03
C THR A 160 -8.66 1.13 -23.08
N THR A 161 -9.09 -0.13 -22.89
CA THR A 161 -9.63 -1.03 -23.91
C THR A 161 -9.43 -0.52 -25.35
N ASN A 162 -8.63 -1.25 -26.12
CA ASN A 162 -8.86 -1.46 -27.54
C ASN A 162 -8.72 -2.94 -27.83
#